data_AF-A0A497NZV7-F1
#
_entry.id   AF-A0A497NZV7-F1
#
_cell.length_a   1.000
_cell.length_b   1.000
_cell.length_c   1.000
_cell.angle_alpha   90.00
_cell.angle_beta   90.00
_cell.angle_gamma   90.00
#
_symmetry.space_group_name_H-M   'P 1'
#
loop_
_entity.id
_entity.type
_entity.pdbx_description
1 polymer ?
#
loop_
_entity_poly.entity_id
_entity_poly.type
_entity_poly.pdbx_seq_one_letter_code
_entity_poly.pdbx_strand_id
1 'polypeptide(L)' 'MGDKVCLKGNVDTVLLEEGPPLKIENIVKECIDVAAPGGGYILSAVDQPTPRTPHENMAAFVRAGKKYGRY' A
#
# COMPACT_ATOMS: atom_id res chain seq x y z
N MET A 1 9.94 -5.68 -16.90
CA MET A 1 10.31 -4.44 -16.18
C MET A 1 10.74 -4.76 -14.75
N GLY A 2 9.98 -5.57 -14.01
CA GLY A 2 10.31 -5.97 -12.62
C GLY A 2 11.68 -6.61 -12.39
N ASP A 3 12.27 -7.28 -13.38
CA ASP A 3 13.57 -7.96 -13.22
C ASP A 3 14.79 -7.02 -13.35
N LYS A 4 14.57 -5.77 -13.79
CA LYS A 4 15.64 -4.77 -13.97
C LYS A 4 15.45 -3.55 -13.09
N VAL A 5 14.23 -3.28 -12.66
CA VAL A 5 13.85 -2.15 -11.80
C VAL A 5 12.75 -2.57 -10.83
N CYS A 6 12.73 -1.97 -9.63
CA CYS A 6 11.64 -2.16 -8.70
C CYS A 6 10.46 -1.22 -9.03
N LEU A 7 9.24 -1.72 -8.86
CA LEU A 7 8.01 -0.93 -8.86
C LEU A 7 7.75 -0.42 -7.43
N LYS A 8 7.41 0.87 -7.30
CA LYS A 8 7.05 1.50 -6.02
C LYS A 8 5.70 2.20 -6.17
N GLY A 9 4.77 1.98 -5.23
CA GLY A 9 3.45 2.62 -5.25
C GLY A 9 2.33 1.64 -4.93
N ASN A 10 1.05 1.92 -5.17
CA ASN A 10 0.45 3.15 -5.73
C ASN A 10 -0.83 3.54 -4.95
N VAL A 11 -0.87 3.26 -3.65
CA VAL A 11 -2.08 3.48 -2.84
C VAL A 11 -2.42 4.97 -2.79
N ASP A 12 -3.65 5.30 -3.14
CA ASP A 12 -4.14 6.69 -3.23
C ASP A 12 -4.10 7.39 -1.86
N THR A 13 -3.51 8.58 -1.82
CA THR A 13 -3.45 9.42 -0.61
C THR A 13 -4.83 9.90 -0.16
N VAL A 14 -5.78 10.10 -1.08
CA VAL A 14 -7.17 10.42 -0.73
C VAL A 14 -7.80 9.25 0.01
N LEU A 15 -7.53 8.02 -0.44
CA LEU A 15 -8.01 6.82 0.25
C LEU A 15 -7.37 6.66 1.63
N LEU A 16 -6.09 6.99 1.79
CA LEU A 16 -5.44 6.99 3.10
C LEU A 16 -6.05 8.05 4.03
N GLU A 17 -6.43 9.21 3.52
CA GLU A 17 -6.98 10.30 4.31
C GLU A 17 -8.47 10.08 4.68
N GLU A 18 -9.29 9.65 3.72
CA GLU A 18 -10.75 9.65 3.85
C GLU A 18 -11.37 8.25 3.91
N GLY A 19 -10.60 7.21 3.58
CA GLY A 19 -11.10 5.84 3.49
C GLY A 19 -11.25 5.15 4.86
N PRO A 20 -12.15 4.17 4.97
CA PRO A 20 -12.20 3.32 6.15
C PRO A 20 -10.98 2.38 6.19
N PRO A 21 -10.44 2.04 7.39
CA PRO A 21 -9.30 1.14 7.55
C PRO A 21 -9.40 -0.19 6.80
N LEU A 22 -10.61 -0.77 6.73
CA LEU A 22 -10.86 -2.02 6.00
C LEU A 22 -10.65 -1.87 4.49
N LYS A 23 -11.03 -0.72 3.90
CA LYS A 23 -10.82 -0.47 2.47
C LYS A 23 -9.33 -0.27 2.17
N ILE A 24 -8.58 0.35 3.09
CA ILE A 24 -7.13 0.47 2.99
C ILE A 24 -6.47 -0.91 3.07
N GLU A 25 -6.92 -1.80 3.95
CA GLU A 25 -6.40 -3.17 3.99
C GLU A 25 -6.62 -3.92 2.66
N ASN A 26 -7.84 -3.82 2.12
CA ASN A 26 -8.21 -4.48 0.87
C ASN A 26 -7.39 -3.95 -0.32
N ILE A 27 -7.20 -2.63 -0.44
CA ILE A 27 -6.42 -2.07 -1.56
C ILE A 27 -4.95 -2.45 -1.46
N VAL A 28 -4.38 -2.47 -0.24
CA VAL A 28 -2.98 -2.88 -0.04
C VAL A 28 -2.81 -4.35 -0.43
N LYS A 29 -3.75 -5.21 -0.03
CA LYS A 29 -3.75 -6.61 -0.44
C LYS A 29 -3.81 -6.74 -1.96
N GLU A 30 -4.70 -6.03 -2.62
CA GLU A 30 -4.85 -6.05 -4.09
C GLU A 30 -3.57 -5.58 -4.79
N CYS A 31 -2.97 -4.48 -4.35
CA CYS A 31 -1.71 -3.99 -4.91
C CYS A 31 -0.59 -5.04 -4.80
N ILE A 32 -0.48 -5.71 -3.65
CA ILE A 32 0.51 -6.76 -3.44
C ILE A 32 0.20 -7.98 -4.32
N ASP A 33 -1.03 -8.47 -4.34
CA ASP A 33 -1.43 -9.64 -5.13
C ASP A 33 -1.15 -9.45 -6.63
N VAL A 34 -1.29 -8.23 -7.14
CA VAL A 34 -1.09 -7.90 -8.55
C VAL A 34 0.37 -7.59 -8.88
N ALA A 35 1.05 -6.79 -8.04
CA ALA A 35 2.35 -6.21 -8.40
C ALA A 35 3.55 -6.96 -7.80
N ALA A 36 3.34 -7.74 -6.74
CA ALA A 36 4.42 -8.44 -6.03
C ALA A 36 4.85 -9.81 -6.59
N PRO A 37 4.04 -10.56 -7.38
CA PRO A 37 4.51 -11.81 -7.99
C PRO A 37 5.80 -11.62 -8.79
N GLY A 38 6.83 -12.42 -8.49
CA GLY A 38 8.16 -12.28 -9.08
C GLY A 38 9.09 -11.31 -8.33
N GLY A 39 8.63 -10.68 -7.25
CA GLY A 39 9.42 -9.74 -6.46
C GLY A 39 9.54 -8.35 -7.12
N GLY A 40 10.43 -7.51 -6.56
CA GLY A 40 10.69 -6.17 -7.12
C GLY A 40 9.56 -5.16 -6.89
N TYR A 41 8.67 -5.40 -5.93
CA TYR A 41 7.60 -4.45 -5.57
C TYR A 41 7.82 -3.88 -4.17
N ILE A 42 7.70 -2.55 -4.07
CA ILE A 42 7.79 -1.78 -2.82
C ILE A 42 6.45 -1.09 -2.61
N LEU A 43 5.68 -1.57 -1.63
CA LEU A 43 4.43 -0.93 -1.23
C LEU A 43 4.69 0.51 -0.80
N SER A 44 3.96 1.45 -1.42
CA SER A 44 4.01 2.87 -1.09
C SER A 44 2.68 3.54 -1.44
N ALA A 45 2.40 4.65 -0.76
CA ALA A 45 1.41 5.60 -1.25
C ALA A 45 1.88 6.21 -2.59
N VAL A 46 0.94 6.71 -3.39
CA VAL A 46 1.21 7.40 -4.67
C VAL A 46 1.94 8.73 -4.46
N ASP A 47 1.69 9.39 -3.32
CA ASP A 47 2.35 10.60 -2.85
C ASP A 47 2.45 10.55 -1.30
N GLN A 48 2.98 11.59 -0.68
CA GLN A 48 3.11 11.69 0.76
C GLN A 48 1.75 11.76 1.47
N PRO A 49 1.51 10.91 2.49
CA PRO A 49 0.41 11.13 3.43
C PRO A 49 0.52 12.51 4.07
N THR A 50 -0.61 13.17 4.30
CA THR A 50 -0.65 14.52 4.85
C THR A 50 -0.90 14.48 6.36
N PRO A 51 -0.73 15.60 7.09
CA PRO A 51 -1.12 15.68 8.50
C PRO A 51 -2.60 15.38 8.78
N ARG A 52 -3.47 15.38 7.76
CA ARG A 52 -4.88 15.02 7.88
C ARG A 52 -5.10 13.51 7.85
N THR A 53 -4.12 12.71 7.40
CA THR A 53 -4.25 11.27 7.32
C THR A 53 -4.39 10.66 8.73
N PRO A 54 -5.50 9.97 9.03
CA PRO A 54 -5.70 9.37 10.35
C PRO A 54 -4.63 8.35 10.70
N HIS A 55 -4.21 8.33 11.96
CA HIS A 55 -3.22 7.37 12.46
C HIS A 55 -3.69 5.92 12.27
N GLU A 56 -4.99 5.67 12.45
CA GLU A 56 -5.58 4.33 12.26
C GLU A 56 -5.48 3.85 10.81
N ASN A 57 -5.60 4.76 9.85
CA ASN A 57 -5.49 4.50 8.42
C ASN A 57 -4.05 4.17 8.03
N MET A 58 -3.08 4.95 8.52
CA MET A 58 -1.66 4.62 8.35
C MET A 58 -1.28 3.31 9.05
N ALA A 59 -1.85 3.04 10.22
CA ALA A 59 -1.62 1.79 10.92
C ALA A 59 -2.23 0.60 10.14
N ALA A 60 -3.42 0.76 9.54
CA ALA A 60 -4.02 -0.25 8.66
C ALA A 60 -3.15 -0.52 7.44
N PHE A 61 -2.66 0.54 6.78
CA PHE A 61 -1.73 0.45 5.66
C PHE A 61 -0.46 -0.35 6.00
N VAL A 62 0.21 -0.01 7.11
CA VAL A 62 1.43 -0.69 7.57
C VAL A 62 1.16 -2.14 7.98
N ARG A 63 0.06 -2.39 8.71
CA ARG A 63 -0.32 -3.76 9.11
C ARG A 63 -0.62 -4.63 7.91
N ALA A 64 -1.39 -4.12 6.95
CA ALA A 64 -1.72 -4.81 5.71
C ALA A 64 -0.45 -5.14 4.91
N GLY A 65 0.46 -4.16 4.76
CA GLY A 65 1.74 -4.37 4.09
C GLY A 65 2.58 -5.47 4.74
N LYS A 66 2.65 -5.52 6.08
CA LYS A 66 3.34 -6.60 6.81
C LYS A 66 2.65 -7.95 6.71
N LYS A 67 1.32 -7.97 6.63
CA LYS A 67 0.49 -9.18 6.59
C LYS A 67 0.54 -9.86 5.23
N TYR A 68 0.37 -9.10 4.14
CA TYR A 68 0.30 -9.62 2.78
C TYR A 68 1.64 -9.58 2.04
N GLY A 69 2.57 -8.72 2.46
CA GLY A 69 3.89 -8.58 1.84
C GLY A 69 4.89 -9.69 2.21
N ARG A 70 4.50 -10.68 3.03
CA ARG A 70 5.26 -11.92 3.18
C ARG A 70 4.71 -12.92 2.15
N TYR A 71 5.42 -13.05 1.03
CA TYR A 71 5.16 -14.01 -0.04
C TYR A 71 6.45 -14.75 -0.40
#